data_AF-A0A455AZM1-F1
#
_entry.id   AF-A0A455AZM1-F1
#
_cell.length_a   1.000
_cell.length_b   1.000
_cell.length_c   1.000
_cell.angle_alpha   90.00
_cell.angle_beta   90.00
_cell.angle_gamma   90.00
#
_symmetry.space_group_name_H-M   'P 1'
#
loop_
_entity.id
_entity.type
_entity.pdbx_description
1 polymer ?
#
loop_
_entity_poly.entity_id
_entity_poly.type
_entity_poly.pdbx_seq_one_letter_code
_entity_poly.pdbx_strand_id
1 'polypeptide(L)'
;MADTQYILPNDIGVSSLDCREAFRLLLPAERLYAHHLSRAAWYGGLAVLLQTSPEAPYIYALLSRLFRAQDPDQLRQHALAEGLTEEEYQTKVFKHRDIHSWSFSLLICKICMRVVCTS
;
A
#
# COMPACT_ATOMS: atom_id res chain seq x y z
N MET A 1 -29.02 -2.44 14.29
CA MET A 1 -28.08 -1.32 14.05
C MET A 1 -26.85 -1.97 13.44
N ALA A 2 -26.55 -1.73 12.17
CA ALA A 2 -25.50 -2.50 11.48
C ALA A 2 -24.12 -1.98 11.89
N ASP A 3 -23.31 -2.84 12.50
CA ASP A 3 -21.96 -2.60 13.00
C ASP A 3 -20.93 -2.46 11.85
N THR A 4 -21.09 -1.46 10.98
CA THR A 4 -20.20 -1.24 9.82
C THR A 4 -18.91 -0.50 10.17
N GLN A 5 -18.70 -0.10 11.43
CA GLN A 5 -17.56 0.72 11.85
C GLN A 5 -16.19 0.02 11.67
N TYR A 6 -16.17 -1.32 11.67
CA TYR A 6 -14.93 -2.11 11.59
C TYR A 6 -14.65 -2.64 10.17
N ILE A 7 -15.44 -2.25 9.19
CA ILE A 7 -15.36 -2.74 7.81
C ILE A 7 -15.10 -1.56 6.88
N LEU A 8 -14.14 -1.71 5.98
CA LEU A 8 -13.90 -0.74 4.91
C LEU A 8 -15.00 -0.90 3.85
N PRO A 9 -15.69 0.18 3.45
CA PRO A 9 -16.73 0.10 2.43
C PRO A 9 -16.12 -0.12 1.05
N ASN A 10 -16.88 -0.77 0.16
CA ASN A 10 -16.40 -1.16 -1.18
C ASN A 10 -16.20 0.03 -2.12
N ASP A 11 -16.81 1.16 -1.84
CA ASP A 11 -16.76 2.41 -2.61
C ASP A 11 -15.76 3.43 -2.03
N ILE A 12 -14.79 2.97 -1.25
CA ILE A 12 -13.75 3.86 -0.69
C ILE A 12 -12.96 4.56 -1.81
N GLY A 13 -12.80 5.87 -1.67
CA GLY A 13 -12.04 6.68 -2.61
C GLY A 13 -10.55 6.35 -2.57
N VAL A 14 -9.98 5.92 -3.70
CA VAL A 14 -8.54 5.67 -3.85
C VAL A 14 -7.93 6.75 -4.74
N SER A 15 -6.98 7.50 -4.20
CA SER A 15 -6.24 8.53 -4.92
C SER A 15 -4.77 8.14 -5.06
N SER A 16 -4.23 8.25 -6.27
CA SER A 16 -2.79 8.05 -6.51
C SER A 16 -2.03 9.35 -6.25
N LEU A 17 -0.90 9.26 -5.55
CA LEU A 17 -0.03 10.40 -5.32
C LEU A 17 0.71 10.74 -6.64
N ASP A 18 0.54 11.96 -7.14
CA ASP A 18 1.30 12.43 -8.30
C ASP A 18 2.65 13.00 -7.87
N CYS A 19 3.71 12.27 -8.20
CA CYS A 19 5.09 12.70 -7.98
C CYS A 19 5.88 12.80 -9.29
N ARG A 20 5.21 12.74 -10.45
CA ARG A 20 5.90 12.58 -11.74
C ARG A 20 6.75 13.80 -12.09
N GLU A 21 6.19 14.99 -11.98
CA GLU A 21 6.90 16.24 -12.30
C GLU A 21 8.01 16.51 -11.29
N ALA A 22 7.75 16.34 -9.99
CA ALA A 22 8.76 16.49 -8.95
C ALA A 22 9.96 15.54 -9.17
N PHE A 23 9.70 14.28 -9.54
CA PHE A 23 10.75 13.30 -9.80
C PHE A 23 11.55 13.59 -11.08
N ARG A 24 10.95 14.26 -12.08
CA ARG A 24 11.64 14.69 -13.31
C ARG A 24 12.64 15.80 -13.07
N LEU A 25 12.40 16.66 -12.07
CA LEU A 25 13.28 17.77 -11.73
C LEU A 25 14.55 17.34 -10.97
N LEU A 26 14.59 16.10 -10.46
CA LEU A 26 15.73 15.58 -9.71
C LEU A 26 16.93 15.27 -10.61
N LEU A 27 18.11 15.67 -10.15
CA LEU A 27 19.38 15.30 -10.75
C LEU A 27 19.61 13.77 -10.65
N PRO A 28 20.43 13.18 -11.53
CA PRO A 28 20.71 11.74 -11.48
C PRO A 28 21.20 11.23 -10.12
N ALA A 29 22.05 12.00 -9.43
CA ALA A 29 22.54 11.67 -8.09
C ALA A 29 21.43 11.75 -7.02
N GLU A 30 20.55 12.75 -7.10
CA GLU A 30 19.42 12.92 -6.18
C GLU A 30 18.38 11.81 -6.37
N ARG A 31 18.20 11.31 -7.60
CA ARG A 31 17.34 10.16 -7.89
C ARG A 31 17.86 8.88 -7.24
N LEU A 32 19.17 8.66 -7.25
CA LEU A 32 19.80 7.53 -6.56
C LEU A 32 19.65 7.67 -5.04
N TYR A 33 19.88 8.86 -4.50
CA TYR A 33 19.67 9.15 -3.08
C TYR A 33 18.21 8.88 -2.67
N ALA A 34 17.26 9.44 -3.40
CA ALA A 34 15.83 9.23 -3.17
C ALA A 34 15.46 7.75 -3.27
N HIS A 35 16.00 7.01 -4.25
CA HIS A 35 15.78 5.57 -4.38
C HIS A 35 16.23 4.79 -3.14
N HIS A 36 17.46 5.01 -2.66
CA HIS A 36 17.97 4.32 -1.49
C HIS A 36 17.21 4.71 -0.21
N LEU A 37 16.86 5.98 -0.08
CA LEU A 37 16.06 6.46 1.05
C LEU A 37 14.66 5.84 1.05
N SER A 38 13.98 5.79 -0.10
CA SER A 38 12.67 5.12 -0.23
C SER A 38 12.75 3.63 0.08
N ARG A 39 13.83 2.93 -0.29
CA ARG A 39 14.01 1.53 0.08
C ARG A 39 14.14 1.34 1.58
N ALA A 40 14.99 2.15 2.23
CA ALA A 40 15.17 2.11 3.68
C ALA A 40 13.84 2.39 4.42
N ALA A 41 13.11 3.40 3.96
CA ALA A 41 11.78 3.73 4.43
C ALA A 41 10.79 2.56 4.35
N TRP A 42 10.71 1.91 3.19
CA TRP A 42 9.81 0.76 2.98
C TRP A 42 10.15 -0.43 3.87
N TYR A 43 11.43 -0.76 4.00
CA TYR A 43 11.86 -1.83 4.91
C TYR A 43 11.57 -1.49 6.37
N GLY A 44 11.80 -0.24 6.79
CA GLY A 44 11.47 0.23 8.13
C GLY A 44 9.96 0.21 8.41
N GLY A 45 9.14 0.50 7.40
CA GLY A 45 7.68 0.43 7.49
C GLY A 45 7.14 -0.95 7.84
N LEU A 46 7.82 -2.03 7.44
CA LEU A 46 7.41 -3.39 7.79
C LEU A 46 7.46 -3.66 9.29
N ALA A 47 8.30 -2.93 10.06
CA ALA A 47 8.32 -3.05 11.51
C ALA A 47 6.99 -2.61 12.15
N VAL A 48 6.22 -1.73 11.50
CA VAL A 48 4.91 -1.27 11.98
C VAL A 48 3.90 -2.41 12.06
N LEU A 49 4.05 -3.44 11.22
CA LEU A 49 3.21 -4.65 11.29
C LEU A 49 3.35 -5.32 12.67
N LEU A 50 4.57 -5.42 13.19
CA LEU A 50 4.86 -5.99 14.51
C LEU A 50 4.37 -5.07 15.65
N GLN A 51 4.25 -3.77 15.40
CA GLN A 51 3.77 -2.78 16.36
C GLN A 51 2.23 -2.67 16.40
N THR A 52 1.53 -3.22 15.40
CA THR A 52 0.07 -3.08 15.27
C THR A 52 -0.68 -4.19 15.99
N SER A 53 -0.41 -5.45 15.65
CA SER A 53 -1.03 -6.62 16.29
C SER A 53 -0.22 -7.90 16.01
N PRO A 54 -0.35 -8.95 16.84
CA PRO A 54 0.42 -10.19 16.66
C PRO A 54 0.07 -10.94 15.36
N GLU A 55 -1.14 -10.79 14.83
CA GLU A 55 -1.60 -11.41 13.58
C GLU A 55 -1.23 -10.60 12.31
N ALA A 56 -1.04 -9.29 12.42
CA ALA A 56 -0.69 -8.41 11.30
C ALA A 56 0.49 -8.87 10.42
N PRO A 57 1.66 -9.30 10.97
CA PRO A 57 2.77 -9.77 10.14
C PRO A 57 2.42 -11.02 9.32
N TYR A 58 1.58 -11.91 9.87
CA TYR A 58 1.15 -13.13 9.18
C TYR A 58 0.12 -12.82 8.08
N ILE A 59 -0.83 -11.91 8.35
CA ILE A 59 -1.79 -11.44 7.35
C ILE A 59 -1.04 -10.81 6.17
N TYR A 60 -0.08 -9.93 6.44
CA TYR A 60 0.75 -9.32 5.40
C TYR A 60 1.52 -10.37 4.58
N ALA A 61 2.15 -11.34 5.23
CA ALA A 61 2.91 -12.39 4.56
C ALA A 61 2.02 -13.29 3.68
N LEU A 62 0.82 -13.62 4.16
CA LEU A 62 -0.18 -14.40 3.40
C LEU A 62 -0.60 -13.64 2.14
N LEU A 63 -1.04 -12.39 2.30
CA LEU A 63 -1.49 -11.56 1.17
C LEU A 63 -0.36 -11.34 0.16
N SER A 64 0.85 -11.02 0.65
CA SER A 64 2.03 -10.83 -0.20
C SER A 64 2.36 -12.07 -1.03
N ARG A 65 2.25 -13.28 -0.44
CA ARG A 65 2.50 -14.53 -1.16
C ARG A 65 1.41 -14.81 -2.20
N LEU A 66 0.17 -14.56 -1.84
CA LEU A 66 -1.00 -14.82 -2.69
C LEU A 66 -0.97 -13.91 -3.93
N PHE A 67 -0.78 -12.59 -3.75
CA PHE A 67 -0.69 -11.64 -4.87
C PHE A 67 0.63 -11.73 -5.66
N ARG A 68 1.68 -12.35 -5.09
CA ARG A 68 2.90 -12.64 -5.85
C ARG A 68 2.78 -13.92 -6.68
N ALA A 69 1.93 -14.86 -6.27
CA ALA A 69 1.66 -16.07 -7.02
C ALA A 69 0.63 -15.85 -8.13
N GLN A 70 -0.34 -14.98 -7.89
CA GLN A 70 -1.45 -14.68 -8.80
C GLN A 70 -1.70 -13.18 -8.84
N ASP A 71 -1.73 -12.60 -10.05
CA ASP A 71 -2.17 -11.23 -10.23
C ASP A 71 -3.65 -11.07 -9.80
N PRO A 72 -4.09 -9.86 -9.41
CA PRO A 72 -5.47 -9.62 -8.98
C PRO A 72 -6.51 -10.18 -9.97
N ASP A 73 -6.31 -9.97 -11.27
CA ASP A 73 -7.25 -10.46 -12.29
C ASP A 73 -7.31 -12.00 -12.36
N GLN A 74 -6.19 -12.69 -12.14
CA GLN A 74 -6.14 -14.15 -12.09
C GLN A 74 -6.82 -14.68 -10.82
N LEU A 75 -6.56 -14.02 -9.68
CA LEU A 75 -7.20 -14.36 -8.42
C LEU A 75 -8.71 -14.16 -8.49
N ARG A 76 -9.18 -13.14 -9.22
CA ARG A 76 -10.61 -12.91 -9.47
C ARG A 76 -11.25 -14.10 -10.16
N GLN A 77 -10.64 -14.61 -11.23
CA GLN A 77 -11.16 -15.76 -11.96
C GLN A 77 -11.24 -17.01 -11.06
N HIS A 78 -10.21 -17.25 -10.25
CA HIS A 78 -10.23 -18.35 -9.28
C HIS A 78 -11.31 -18.17 -8.20
N ALA A 79 -11.48 -16.95 -7.67
CA ALA A 79 -12.50 -16.67 -6.67
C ALA A 79 -13.92 -16.87 -7.21
N LEU A 80 -14.18 -16.43 -8.45
CA LEU A 80 -15.47 -16.63 -9.12
C LEU A 80 -15.72 -18.12 -9.42
N ALA A 81 -14.68 -18.88 -9.76
CA ALA A 81 -14.77 -20.33 -9.97
C ALA A 81 -15.10 -21.10 -8.68
N GLU A 82 -14.61 -20.63 -7.54
CA GLU A 82 -14.92 -21.18 -6.21
C GLU A 82 -16.29 -20.71 -5.67
N GLY A 83 -17.07 -19.95 -6.46
CA GLY A 83 -18.43 -19.54 -6.14
C GLY A 83 -18.56 -18.27 -5.31
N LEU A 84 -17.49 -17.47 -5.17
CA LEU A 84 -17.60 -16.14 -4.55
C LEU A 84 -18.30 -15.17 -5.49
N THR A 85 -19.14 -14.31 -4.93
CA THR A 85 -19.76 -13.22 -5.68
C THR A 85 -18.76 -12.09 -5.95
N GLU A 86 -19.01 -11.30 -6.99
CA GLU A 86 -18.12 -10.19 -7.35
C GLU A 86 -17.99 -9.16 -6.21
N GLU A 87 -19.07 -8.90 -5.47
CA GLU A 87 -19.09 -7.98 -4.34
C GLU A 87 -18.19 -8.44 -3.19
N GLU A 88 -18.19 -9.74 -2.91
CA GLU A 88 -17.31 -10.35 -1.90
C GLU A 88 -15.83 -10.32 -2.34
N TYR A 89 -15.57 -10.46 -3.64
CA TYR A 89 -14.23 -10.35 -4.18
C TYR A 89 -13.68 -8.92 -4.08
N GLN A 90 -14.47 -7.91 -4.47
CA GLN A 90 -14.09 -6.50 -4.37
C GLN A 90 -13.71 -6.13 -2.93
N THR A 91 -14.51 -6.57 -1.95
CA THR A 91 -14.24 -6.35 -0.51
C THR A 91 -12.84 -6.84 -0.09
N LYS A 92 -12.34 -7.94 -0.67
CA LYS A 92 -11.01 -8.50 -0.35
C LYS A 92 -9.86 -7.76 -1.02
N VAL A 93 -10.04 -7.31 -2.26
CA VAL A 93 -8.97 -6.64 -3.04
C VAL A 93 -8.62 -5.28 -2.45
N PHE A 94 -9.61 -4.50 -2.00
CA PHE A 94 -9.39 -3.17 -1.45
C PHE A 94 -8.50 -3.20 -0.19
N LYS A 95 -8.63 -4.23 0.66
CA LYS A 95 -7.82 -4.37 1.89
C LYS A 95 -6.29 -4.49 1.65
N HIS A 96 -5.84 -4.88 0.45
CA HIS A 96 -4.40 -5.01 0.16
C HIS A 96 -3.77 -3.72 -0.42
N ARG A 97 -4.52 -2.92 -1.20
CA ARG A 97 -3.97 -1.70 -1.81
C ARG A 97 -3.66 -0.60 -0.79
N ASP A 98 -4.41 -0.53 0.31
CA ASP A 98 -4.22 0.49 1.35
C ASP A 98 -2.93 0.31 2.18
N ILE A 99 -2.46 -0.93 2.36
CA ILE A 99 -1.23 -1.22 3.13
C ILE A 99 0.01 -0.57 2.46
N HIS A 100 0.02 -0.47 1.12
CA HIS A 100 1.09 0.19 0.37
C HIS A 100 0.89 1.71 0.23
N SER A 101 -0.20 2.31 0.70
CA SER A 101 -0.41 3.77 0.60
C SER A 101 -0.08 4.48 1.93
N TRP A 102 -0.46 3.89 3.06
CA TRP A 102 -0.35 4.54 4.37
C TRP A 102 1.10 4.76 4.84
N SER A 103 2.03 3.86 4.53
CA SER A 103 3.45 4.07 4.89
C SER A 103 4.18 5.07 3.98
N PHE A 104 3.74 5.23 2.72
CA PHE A 104 4.40 6.12 1.76
C PHE A 104 4.02 7.59 2.01
N SER A 105 2.74 7.86 2.27
CA SER A 105 2.22 9.23 2.42
C SER A 105 2.79 9.96 3.65
N LEU A 106 2.85 9.31 4.81
CA LEU A 106 3.37 9.97 6.03
C LEU A 106 4.88 10.24 5.97
N LEU A 107 5.65 9.37 5.32
CA LEU A 107 7.11 9.48 5.33
C LEU A 107 7.64 10.36 4.19
N ILE A 108 7.10 10.26 2.98
CA ILE A 108 7.46 11.18 1.89
C ILE A 108 6.98 12.59 2.17
N CYS A 109 5.79 12.79 2.78
CA CYS A 109 5.36 14.13 3.16
C CYS A 109 6.31 14.74 4.21
N LYS A 110 6.78 13.94 5.20
CA LYS A 110 7.81 14.39 6.16
C LYS A 110 9.18 14.67 5.54
N ILE A 111 9.57 13.93 4.50
CA ILE A 111 10.87 14.10 3.83
C ILE A 111 10.82 15.27 2.82
N CYS A 112 9.78 15.39 1.98
CA CYS A 112 9.59 16.52 1.07
C CYS A 112 9.51 17.86 1.83
N MET A 113 8.79 17.90 2.95
CA MET A 113 8.63 19.13 3.74
C MET A 113 9.93 19.54 4.45
N ARG A 114 10.87 18.61 4.66
CA ARG A 114 12.18 18.92 5.26
C ARG A 114 13.28 19.21 4.24
N VAL A 115 13.17 18.72 3.00
CA VAL A 115 14.11 19.08 1.94
C VAL A 115 13.78 20.45 1.33
N VAL A 116 12.48 20.80 1.20
CA VAL A 116 12.05 22.09 0.62
C VAL A 116 12.20 23.29 1.57
N CYS A 117 12.14 23.09 2.90
CA CYS A 117 12.32 24.20 3.86
C CYS A 117 13.78 24.48 4.26
N THR A 118 14.76 23.76 3.70
CA THR A 118 16.19 23.98 3.99
C THR A 118 17.03 24.34 2.77
N SER A 119 16.39 24.83 1.69
CA SER A 119 17.07 25.42 0.53
C SER A 119 16.47 26.75 0.13
#